data_AF-A0A0G1XIH4-F1
#
_entry.id   AF-A0A0G1XIH4-F1
#
_cell.length_a   1.000
_cell.length_b   1.000
_cell.length_c   1.000
_cell.angle_alpha   90.00
_cell.angle_beta   90.00
_cell.angle_gamma   90.00
#
_symmetry.space_group_name_H-M   'P 1'
#
loop_
_entity.id
_entity.type
_entity.pdbx_description
1 polymer ?
#
loop_
_entity_poly.entity_id
_entity_poly.type
_entity_poly.pdbx_seq_one_letter_code
_entity_poly.pdbx_strand_id
1 'polypeptide(L)' 'GFGTLDELFHVFTEQIIRMKAGKSTQPIVILNWASFFDGLGLFFEHLYREKVADESYRSLYYLADSPDSAVGYLRQSL' A
#
# COMPACT_ATOMS: atom_id res chain seq x y z
N GLY A 1 -6.79 -0.42 -13.66
CA GLY A 1 -7.46 -1.65 -14.15
C GLY A 1 -6.71 -2.87 -13.66
N PHE A 2 -6.94 -4.08 -14.22
CA PHE A 2 -6.21 -5.28 -13.77
C PHE A 2 -4.69 -5.15 -13.88
N GLY A 3 -4.15 -4.56 -14.95
CA GLY A 3 -2.71 -4.32 -15.06
C GLY A 3 -2.14 -3.44 -13.94
N THR A 4 -2.88 -2.40 -13.52
CA THR A 4 -2.50 -1.56 -12.38
C THR A 4 -2.47 -2.34 -11.07
N LEU A 5 -3.43 -3.27 -10.89
CA LEU A 5 -3.48 -4.11 -9.69
C LEU A 5 -2.34 -5.13 -9.68
N ASP A 6 -2.06 -5.75 -10.83
CA ASP A 6 -0.96 -6.69 -10.99
C ASP A 6 0.39 -6.05 -10.61
N GLU A 7 0.66 -4.85 -11.14
CA GLU A 7 1.87 -4.09 -10.82
C GLU A 7 1.90 -3.67 -9.33
N LEU A 8 0.78 -3.20 -8.79
CA LEU A 8 0.67 -2.85 -7.36
C LEU A 8 1.02 -4.05 -6.46
N PHE A 9 0.45 -5.22 -6.74
CA PHE A 9 0.72 -6.43 -5.95
C PHE A 9 2.13 -6.98 -6.16
N HIS A 10 2.73 -6.77 -7.33
CA HIS A 10 4.14 -7.04 -7.58
C HIS A 10 5.03 -6.20 -6.64
N VAL A 11 4.82 -4.88 -6.61
CA VAL A 11 5.58 -3.97 -5.75
C VAL A 11 5.37 -4.30 -4.27
N PHE A 12 4.14 -4.62 -3.84
CA PHE A 12 3.88 -5.10 -2.47
C PHE A 12 4.72 -6.33 -2.13
N THR A 13 4.77 -7.31 -3.02
CA THR A 13 5.53 -8.53 -2.83
C THR A 13 7.02 -8.24 -2.65
N GLU A 14 7.58 -7.37 -3.50
CA GLU A 14 8.97 -6.93 -3.38
C GLU A 14 9.25 -6.23 -2.04
N GLN A 15 8.37 -5.32 -1.60
CA GLN A 15 8.54 -4.61 -0.33
C GLN A 15 8.43 -5.53 0.89
N ILE A 16 7.52 -6.51 0.85
CA ILE A 16 7.40 -7.53 1.90
C ILE A 16 8.69 -8.37 1.98
N ILE A 17 9.25 -8.78 0.85
CA ILE A 17 10.53 -9.53 0.81
C ILE A 17 11.65 -8.68 1.41
N ARG A 18 11.74 -7.40 1.06
CA ARG A 18 12.73 -6.46 1.63
C ARG A 18 12.57 -6.32 3.15
N MET A 19 11.34 -6.10 3.62
CA MET A 19 11.03 -5.96 5.04
C MET A 19 11.43 -7.21 5.82
N LYS A 20 11.06 -8.40 5.32
CA LYS A 20 11.43 -9.69 5.93
C LYS A 20 12.94 -9.94 5.94
N ALA A 21 13.66 -9.41 4.96
CA ALA A 21 15.11 -9.45 4.89
C ALA A 21 15.80 -8.37 5.74
N GLY A 22 15.06 -7.57 6.51
CA GLY A 22 15.61 -6.47 7.32
C GLY A 22 16.18 -5.32 6.50
N LYS A 23 15.75 -5.17 5.24
CA LYS A 23 16.19 -4.10 4.33
C LYS A 23 15.23 -2.92 4.38
N SER A 24 15.75 -1.74 4.04
CA SER A 24 14.90 -0.56 3.84
C SER A 24 13.83 -0.83 2.78
N THR A 25 12.60 -0.43 3.10
CA THR A 25 11.46 -0.44 2.19
C THR A 25 11.30 0.93 1.54
N GLN A 26 10.49 0.98 0.48
CA GLN A 26 10.02 2.21 -0.13
C GLN A 26 8.51 2.31 0.06
N PRO A 27 7.98 3.52 0.30
CA PRO A 27 6.54 3.73 0.48
C PRO A 27 5.76 3.44 -0.80
N ILE A 28 4.65 2.71 -0.68
CA ILE A 28 3.68 2.51 -1.76
C ILE A 28 2.52 3.49 -1.56
N VAL A 29 2.33 4.44 -2.47
CA VAL A 29 1.22 5.39 -2.38
C VAL A 29 0.18 5.09 -3.43
N ILE A 30 -1.06 4.88 -2.98
CA ILE A 30 -2.22 4.61 -3.84
C ILE A 30 -3.12 5.85 -3.78
N LEU A 31 -3.24 6.56 -4.90
CA LEU A 31 -4.15 7.69 -5.01
C LEU A 31 -5.59 7.19 -5.18
N ASN A 32 -6.38 7.31 -4.11
CA ASN A 32 -7.80 6.97 -4.05
C ASN A 32 -8.67 8.14 -4.52
N TRP A 33 -8.54 8.49 -5.79
CA TRP A 33 -9.32 9.56 -6.39
C TRP A 33 -10.81 9.22 -6.41
N ALA A 34 -11.65 10.13 -5.89
CA ALA A 34 -13.10 9.97 -5.85
C ALA A 34 -13.57 8.62 -5.29
N SER A 35 -12.90 8.14 -4.23
CA SER A 35 -13.23 6.87 -3.55
C SER A 35 -13.11 5.61 -4.43
N PHE A 36 -12.41 5.69 -5.56
CA PHE A 36 -12.28 4.57 -6.51
C PHE A 36 -11.69 3.29 -5.89
N PHE A 37 -10.75 3.42 -4.96
CA PHE A 37 -10.07 2.32 -4.27
C PHE A 37 -10.59 2.05 -2.85
N ASP A 38 -11.74 2.59 -2.44
CA ASP A 38 -12.34 2.27 -1.12
C ASP A 38 -12.53 0.76 -0.94
N GLY A 39 -13.01 0.08 -1.99
CA GLY A 39 -13.16 -1.38 -1.97
C GLY A 39 -11.85 -2.13 -1.81
N LEU A 40 -10.75 -1.61 -2.36
CA LEU A 40 -9.41 -2.21 -2.19
C LEU A 40 -8.91 -2.01 -0.75
N GLY A 41 -9.09 -0.82 -0.18
CA GLY A 41 -8.78 -0.55 1.22
C GLY A 41 -9.57 -1.46 2.17
N LEU A 42 -10.89 -1.61 1.96
CA LEU A 42 -11.72 -2.53 2.73
C LEU A 42 -11.28 -3.99 2.58
N PHE A 43 -10.83 -4.39 1.39
CA PHE A 43 -10.28 -5.72 1.18
C PHE A 43 -8.98 -5.92 1.97
N PHE A 44 -8.08 -4.94 2.01
CA PHE A 44 -6.88 -5.02 2.86
C PHE A 44 -7.25 -5.16 4.35
N GLU A 45 -8.21 -4.36 4.84
CA GLU A 45 -8.73 -4.51 6.22
C GLU A 45 -9.29 -5.92 6.49
N HIS A 46 -9.97 -6.52 5.52
CA HIS A 46 -10.44 -7.88 5.61
C HIS A 46 -9.28 -8.88 5.71
N LEU A 47 -8.22 -8.73 4.90
CA LEU A 47 -7.05 -9.62 4.95
C LEU A 47 -6.37 -9.62 6.32
N TYR A 48 -6.24 -8.44 6.95
CA TYR A 48 -5.67 -8.33 8.30
C TYR A 48 -6.56 -8.97 9.35
N ARG A 49 -7.88 -8.69 9.28
CA ARG A 49 -8.86 -9.27 10.22
C ARG A 49 -8.87 -10.79 10.19
N GLU A 50 -8.79 -11.39 9.00
CA GLU A 50 -8.75 -12.85 8.83
C GLU A 50 -7.34 -13.44 9.06
N LYS A 51 -6.35 -12.62 9.44
CA LYS A 51 -4.95 -13.02 9.65
C LYS A 51 -4.30 -13.66 8.41
N VAL A 52 -4.79 -13.31 7.23
CA VAL A 52 -4.21 -13.71 5.94
C VAL A 52 -2.99 -12.84 5.61
N ALA A 53 -3.00 -11.58 6.04
CA ALA A 53 -1.88 -10.66 5.95
C ALA A 53 -1.39 -10.26 7.35
N ASP A 54 -0.08 -10.07 7.50
CA ASP A 54 0.52 -9.56 8.73
C ASP A 54 0.25 -8.06 8.85
N GLU A 55 -0.21 -7.59 10.01
CA GLU A 55 -0.55 -6.18 10.24
C GLU A 55 0.64 -5.24 10.03
N SER A 56 1.88 -5.72 10.19
CA SER A 56 3.07 -4.92 9.91
C SER A 56 3.15 -4.46 8.45
N TYR A 57 2.49 -5.15 7.51
CA TYR A 57 2.45 -4.70 6.10
C TYR A 57 1.62 -3.44 5.90
N ARG A 58 0.83 -3.00 6.89
CA ARG A 58 0.10 -1.72 6.84
C ARG A 58 1.04 -0.53 6.66
N SER A 59 2.26 -0.60 7.20
CA SER A 59 3.23 0.49 7.06
C SER A 59 3.86 0.57 5.66
N LEU A 60 3.62 -0.42 4.79
CA LEU A 60 4.19 -0.43 3.44
C LEU A 60 3.42 0.47 2.47
N TYR A 61 2.17 0.83 2.80
CA TYR A 61 1.35 1.61 1.88
C TYR A 61 0.58 2.75 2.55
N TYR A 62 0.19 3.71 1.73
CA TYR A 62 -0.65 4.82 2.11
C TYR A 62 -1.73 5.03 1.05
N LEU A 63 -2.99 5.08 1.48
CA LEU A 63 -4.15 5.35 0.63
C LEU A 63 -4.47 6.85 0.70
N ALA A 64 -3.99 7.61 -0.28
CA ALA A 64 -4.12 9.06 -0.32
C ALA A 64 -5.43 9.48 -0.98
N ASP A 65 -6.16 10.41 -0.37
CA ASP A 65 -7.42 10.97 -0.92
C ASP A 65 -7.19 12.08 -1.98
N SER A 66 -5.97 12.60 -2.04
CA SER A 66 -5.61 13.77 -2.84
C SER A 66 -4.15 13.72 -3.28
N PRO A 67 -3.78 14.36 -4.40
CA PRO A 67 -2.39 14.46 -4.83
C PRO A 67 -1.48 15.13 -3.79
N ASP A 68 -1.96 16.16 -3.11
CA ASP A 68 -1.22 16.86 -2.05
C ASP A 68 -0.91 15.93 -0.87
N SER A 69 -1.89 15.13 -0.44
CA SER A 69 -1.70 14.12 0.60
C SER A 69 -0.69 13.04 0.17
N ALA A 70 -0.80 12.55 -1.07
CA ALA A 70 0.13 11.58 -1.63
C ALA A 70 1.58 12.09 -1.64
N VAL A 71 1.80 13.30 -2.17
CA VAL A 71 3.13 13.93 -2.23
C VAL A 71 3.63 14.28 -0.82
N GLY A 72 2.72 14.72 0.06
CA GLY A 72 3.02 14.98 1.47
C GLY A 72 3.59 13.76 2.18
N TYR A 73 2.94 12.60 2.01
CA TYR A 73 3.41 11.33 2.58
C TYR A 73 4.77 10.91 2.03
N LEU A 74 4.98 11.03 0.71
CA LEU A 74 6.26 10.70 0.08
C LEU A 74 7.41 11.54 0.63
N ARG A 75 7.19 12.85 0.85
CA ARG A 75 8.22 13.75 1.39
C ARG A 75 8.62 13.43 2.84
N GLN A 76 7.71 12.88 3.64
CA GLN A 76 7.99 12.46 5.02
C GLN A 76 8.69 11.10 5.11
N SER A 77 8.63 10.33 4.03
CA SER A 77 9.16 8.96 3.93
C SER A 77 10.54 8.89 3.28
N LEU A 78 11.10 10.03 2.87
CA LEU A 78 12.44 10.23 2.31
C LEU A 78 13.41 10.72 3.40
#